data_AF-A0A966VA10-F1
#
_entry.id   AF-A0A966VA10-F1
#
_cell.length_a   1.000
_cell.length_b   1.000
_cell.length_c   1.000
_cell.angle_alpha   90.00
_cell.angle_beta   90.00
_cell.angle_gamma   90.00
#
_symmetry.space_group_name_H-M   'P 1'
#
loop_
_entity.id
_entity.type
_entity.pdbx_description
1 polymer ?
#
loop_
_entity_poly.entity_id
_entity_poly.type
_entity_poly.pdbx_seq_one_letter_code
_entity_poly.pdbx_strand_id
1 'polypeptide(L)' 'MKLELINGDCLDKLKDLGDNSIDSIVTDPPYGLSFMGKKWDYDVPSVDIWKE' A
#
# COMPACT_ATOMS: atom_id res chain seq x y z
N MET A 1 -2.39 0.08 -24.16
CA MET A 1 -2.43 -0.24 -22.73
C MET A 1 -1.97 1.01 -22.00
N LYS A 2 -2.82 1.62 -21.16
CA LYS A 2 -2.49 2.85 -20.42
C LYS A 2 -2.01 2.42 -19.03
N LEU A 3 -0.82 2.85 -18.64
CA LEU A 3 -0.26 2.62 -17.31
C LEU A 3 -0.11 3.98 -16.62
N GLU A 4 -0.51 4.05 -15.36
CA GLU A 4 -0.47 5.25 -14.54
C GLU A 4 0.29 4.96 -13.25
N LEU A 5 1.27 5.80 -12.92
CA LEU A 5 2.04 5.70 -11.69
C LEU A 5 1.59 6.82 -10.74
N ILE A 6 0.99 6.43 -9.64
CA ILE A 6 0.52 7.35 -8.60
C ILE A 6 1.55 7.37 -7.48
N ASN A 7 2.15 8.54 -7.22
CA ASN A 7 3.10 8.72 -6.12
C ASN A 7 2.42 9.43 -4.94
N GLY A 8 2.48 8.82 -3.75
CA GLY A 8 1.93 9.36 -2.52
C GLY A 8 1.72 8.27 -1.47
N ASP A 9 1.19 8.67 -0.30
CA ASP A 9 0.70 7.74 0.71
C ASP A 9 -0.51 6.96 0.17
N CYS A 10 -0.51 5.64 0.32
CA CYS A 10 -1.55 4.80 -0.25
C CYS A 10 -2.92 5.05 0.41
N LEU A 11 -2.97 5.37 1.70
CA LEU A 11 -4.23 5.62 2.41
C LEU A 11 -4.90 6.90 1.93
N ASP A 12 -4.13 7.86 1.43
CA ASP A 12 -4.69 9.09 0.85
C ASP A 12 -5.04 8.90 -0.63
N LYS A 13 -4.17 8.25 -1.41
CA LYS A 13 -4.39 8.08 -2.84
C LYS A 13 -5.49 7.11 -3.20
N LEU A 14 -5.74 6.08 -2.39
CA LEU A 14 -6.84 5.16 -2.62
C LEU A 14 -8.21 5.86 -2.49
N LYS A 15 -8.32 6.97 -1.74
CA LYS A 15 -9.56 7.76 -1.60
C LYS A 15 -9.94 8.52 -2.88
N ASP A 16 -8.98 8.76 -3.78
CA ASP A 16 -9.21 9.45 -5.06
C ASP A 16 -9.74 8.49 -6.14
N LEU A 17 -9.70 7.17 -5.88
CA LEU A 17 -10.20 6.15 -6.80
C LEU A 17 -11.71 6.00 -6.64
N GLY A 18 -12.39 5.68 -7.75
CA GLY A 18 -13.83 5.45 -7.73
C GLY A 18 -14.19 4.14 -7.02
N ASP A 19 -15.37 4.13 -6.38
CA ASP A 19 -15.91 2.90 -5.80
C ASP A 19 -16.04 1.81 -6.87
N ASN A 20 -15.65 0.57 -6.52
CA ASN A 20 -15.71 -0.59 -7.41
C ASN A 20 -14.98 -0.40 -8.76
N SER A 21 -13.95 0.44 -8.83
CA SER A 21 -13.21 0.71 -10.08
C SER A 21 -11.97 -0.18 -10.31
N ILE A 22 -11.63 -1.06 -9.36
CA ILE A 22 -10.41 -1.89 -9.39
C ILE A 22 -10.81 -3.37 -9.35
N ASP A 23 -10.49 -4.11 -10.41
CA ASP A 23 -10.83 -5.54 -10.52
C ASP A 23 -9.91 -6.45 -9.69
N SER A 24 -8.66 -6.04 -9.46
CA SER A 24 -7.66 -6.84 -8.74
C SER A 24 -6.60 -5.96 -8.09
N ILE A 25 -6.14 -6.38 -6.91
CA ILE A 25 -5.08 -5.73 -6.14
C ILE A 25 -3.99 -6.77 -5.88
N VAL A 26 -2.76 -6.45 -6.31
CA VAL A 26 -1.55 -7.19 -5.96
C VAL A 26 -0.69 -6.25 -5.14
N THR A 27 -0.40 -6.60 -3.89
CA THR A 27 0.29 -5.71 -2.95
C THR A 27 1.27 -6.50 -2.09
N ASP A 28 2.39 -5.85 -1.76
CA ASP A 28 3.42 -6.31 -0.82
C ASP A 28 3.69 -5.16 0.17
N PRO A 29 2.81 -4.98 1.19
CA PRO A 29 2.95 -3.87 2.13
C PRO A 29 4.16 -4.07 3.07
N PRO A 30 4.59 -3.02 3.80
CA PRO A 30 5.62 -3.15 4.82
C PRO A 30 5.31 -4.25 5.84
N TYR A 31 6.20 -5.24 5.96
CA TYR A 31 6.08 -6.35 6.91
C TYR A 31 7.26 -6.41 7.90
N GLY A 32 8.09 -5.37 7.96
CA GLY A 32 9.25 -5.31 8.87
C GLY A 32 10.32 -6.37 8.62
N LEU A 33 10.39 -6.92 7.41
CA LEU A 33 11.31 -8.01 7.08
C LEU A 33 12.78 -7.57 7.05
N SER A 34 13.05 -6.26 7.00
CA SER A 34 14.42 -5.70 7.02
C SER A 34 15.32 -6.24 5.89
N PHE A 35 14.72 -6.80 4.83
CA PHE A 35 15.40 -7.48 3.74
C PHE A 35 16.09 -6.52 2.76
N MET A 36 15.45 -5.37 2.49
CA MET A 36 15.91 -4.34 1.56
C MET A 36 16.76 -3.25 2.21
N GLY A 37 16.84 -3.25 3.54
CA GLY A 37 17.65 -2.28 4.30
C GLY A 37 17.17 -0.83 4.15
N LYS A 38 15.89 -0.63 3.82
CA LYS A 38 15.25 0.69 3.66
C LYS A 38 14.38 1.00 4.87
N LYS A 39 14.25 2.27 5.24
CA LYS A 39 13.48 2.68 6.44
C LYS A 39 12.06 2.08 6.46
N TRP A 40 11.35 2.12 5.33
CA TRP A 40 9.99 1.57 5.20
C TRP A 40 9.93 0.04 5.31
N ASP A 41 11.04 -0.66 5.13
CA ASP A 41 11.13 -2.12 5.16
C ASP A 41 11.38 -2.67 6.58
N TYR A 42 11.64 -1.78 7.54
CA TYR A 42 11.70 -2.09 8.99
C TYR A 42 10.37 -1.88 9.70
N ASP A 43 9.49 -1.04 9.15
CA ASP A 43 8.26 -0.65 9.81
C ASP A 43 7.21 -1.76 9.69
N VAL A 44 6.74 -2.23 10.85
CA VAL A 44 5.57 -3.12 10.96
C VAL A 44 4.36 -2.24 11.27
N PRO A 45 3.31 -2.25 10.43
CA PRO A 45 2.09 -1.50 10.68
C PRO A 45 1.44 -1.93 12.01
N SER A 46 0.86 -0.99 12.75
CA SER A 46 0.15 -1.31 14.01
C SER A 46 -0.99 -2.29 13.77
N VAL A 47 -1.32 -3.10 14.78
CA VAL A 47 -2.44 -4.07 14.72
C VAL A 47 -3.75 -3.40 14.31
N ASP A 48 -3.96 -2.13 14.68
CA ASP A 48 -5.16 -1.36 14.33
C ASP A 48 -5.40 -1.24 12.81
N ILE A 49 -4.36 -1.38 11.98
CA ILE A 49 -4.48 -1.31 10.51
C ILE A 49 -5.12 -2.60 9.94
N TRP A 50 -4.96 -3.72 10.63
CA TRP A 50 -5.41 -5.04 10.18
C TRP A 50 -6.71 -5.48 10.87
N LYS A 51 -7.20 -4.70 11.81
CA LYS A 51 -8.38 -5.02 12.60
C LYS A 51 -9.64 -4.69 11.79
N GLU A 52 -10.49 -5.70 11.62
CA GLU A 52 -11.83 -5.56 11.01
C GLU A 52 -12.83 -4.82 11.92
#